data_AF-A0A432EKF9-F1
#
_entry.id   AF-A0A432EKF9-F1
#
_cell.length_a   1.000
_cell.length_b   1.000
_cell.length_c   1.000
_cell.angle_alpha   90.00
_cell.angle_beta   90.00
_cell.angle_gamma   90.00
#
_symmetry.space_group_name_H-M   'P 1'
#
loop_
_entity.id
_entity.type
_entity.pdbx_description
1 polymer ?
#
loop_
_entity_poly.entity_id
_entity_poly.type
_entity_poly.pdbx_seq_one_letter_code
_entity_poly.pdbx_strand_id
1 'polypeptide(L)'
;MWLGPHIIVENTSLPNAGDMSMNETITKTYQSEEALKNVWEDLVATGMEQEQIFLDKKNNQVRVITPKETEAEVLEILVRHQPID
;
A
#
# COMPACT_ATOMS: atom_id res chain seq x y z
N MET A 1 1.34 -34.65 -30.39
CA MET A 1 0.08 -33.88 -30.47
C MET A 1 -0.68 -34.11 -29.18
N TRP A 2 -1.12 -33.02 -28.55
CA TRP A 2 -1.81 -32.89 -27.25
C TRP A 2 -0.93 -33.02 -25.99
N LEU A 3 -0.39 -31.88 -25.55
CA LEU A 3 -0.06 -31.62 -24.14
C LEU A 3 -1.15 -30.67 -23.60
N GLY A 4 -1.81 -31.11 -22.54
CA GLY A 4 -2.95 -30.43 -21.89
C GLY A 4 -2.58 -29.09 -21.22
N PRO A 5 -3.57 -28.44 -20.59
CA PRO A 5 -3.60 -27.00 -20.40
C PRO A 5 -2.49 -26.45 -19.50
N HIS A 6 -1.99 -25.31 -19.92
CA HIS A 6 -1.09 -24.40 -19.21
C HIS A 6 -1.72 -24.00 -17.88
N ILE A 7 -1.30 -24.63 -16.77
CA ILE A 7 -1.56 -24.08 -15.44
C ILE A 7 -0.50 -23.01 -15.21
N ILE A 8 -0.90 -21.75 -15.36
CA ILE A 8 -0.15 -20.61 -14.86
C ILE A 8 -0.31 -20.66 -13.34
N VAL A 9 0.64 -21.27 -12.63
CA VAL A 9 0.76 -21.14 -11.19
C VAL A 9 1.52 -19.86 -10.88
N GLU A 10 0.85 -18.71 -11.00
CA GLU A 10 1.33 -17.49 -10.33
C GLU A 10 0.86 -17.52 -8.88
N ASN A 11 1.45 -18.39 -8.07
CA ASN A 11 1.29 -18.28 -6.63
C ASN A 11 2.47 -18.94 -5.90
N THR A 12 3.52 -18.14 -5.65
CA THR A 12 4.60 -18.49 -4.73
C THR A 12 4.68 -17.45 -3.63
N SER A 13 3.85 -17.70 -2.60
CA SER A 13 4.23 -17.75 -1.18
C SER A 13 4.53 -16.41 -0.47
N LEU A 14 3.92 -16.11 0.68
CA LEU A 14 3.67 -17.01 1.82
C LEU A 14 2.45 -16.57 2.65
N PRO A 15 1.58 -17.50 3.10
CA PRO A 15 1.02 -17.40 4.44
C PRO A 15 1.67 -18.48 5.31
N ASN A 16 2.65 -18.09 6.12
CA ASN A 16 3.20 -18.97 7.16
C ASN A 16 2.18 -19.10 8.29
N ALA A 17 1.94 -20.33 8.70
CA ALA A 17 1.04 -20.70 9.78
C ALA A 17 1.33 -19.89 11.06
N GLY A 18 0.43 -18.98 11.44
CA GLY A 18 0.51 -18.26 12.71
C GLY A 18 -0.08 -16.85 12.77
N ASP A 19 -0.52 -16.25 11.65
CA ASP A 19 -0.86 -14.82 11.67
C ASP A 19 -2.27 -14.53 11.13
N MET A 20 -3.11 -14.02 12.02
CA MET A 20 -4.46 -13.52 11.75
C MET A 20 -4.43 -11.99 11.46
N SER A 21 -3.33 -11.46 10.89
CA SER A 21 -3.14 -10.03 10.57
C SER A 21 -2.60 -9.84 9.15
N MET A 22 -3.47 -9.97 8.14
CA MET A 22 -3.12 -9.56 6.77
C MET A 22 -3.04 -8.03 6.66
N ASN A 23 -1.87 -7.50 7.00
CA ASN A 23 -1.49 -6.12 6.72
C ASN A 23 -1.01 -6.01 5.27
N GLU A 24 -1.61 -5.11 4.52
CA GLU A 24 -1.25 -4.77 3.14
C GLU A 24 -0.36 -3.52 3.16
N THR A 25 0.66 -3.51 2.31
CA THR A 25 1.55 -2.36 2.16
C THR A 25 1.19 -1.64 0.87
N ILE A 26 0.60 -0.45 0.99
CA ILE A 26 0.24 0.40 -0.15
C ILE A 26 1.40 1.35 -0.40
N THR A 27 1.93 1.37 -1.62
CA THR A 27 2.97 2.32 -2.04
C THR A 27 2.42 3.23 -3.12
N LYS A 28 2.55 4.55 -2.95
CA LYS A 28 2.12 5.54 -3.93
C LYS A 28 3.17 6.63 -4.13
N THR A 29 3.36 7.00 -5.37
CA THR A 29 4.32 8.05 -5.77
C THR A 29 3.57 9.36 -6.01
N TYR A 30 4.14 10.47 -5.54
CA TYR A 30 3.58 11.81 -5.67
C TYR A 30 4.52 12.72 -6.45
N GLN A 31 3.94 13.76 -7.06
CA GLN A 31 4.69 14.72 -7.89
C GLN A 31 5.54 15.69 -7.05
N SER A 32 5.20 15.91 -5.77
CA SER A 32 5.83 16.94 -4.95
C SER A 32 5.86 16.56 -3.48
N GLU A 33 6.92 16.96 -2.77
CA GLU A 33 7.07 16.75 -1.32
C GLU A 33 5.90 17.34 -0.52
N GLU A 34 5.30 18.43 -1.01
CA GLU A 34 4.10 19.01 -0.42
C GLU A 34 2.93 18.02 -0.43
N ALA A 35 2.72 17.29 -1.53
CA ALA A 35 1.67 16.28 -1.62
C ALA A 35 1.92 15.12 -0.65
N LEU A 36 3.17 14.65 -0.52
CA LEU A 36 3.53 13.64 0.49
C LEU A 36 3.19 14.09 1.90
N LYS A 37 3.50 15.35 2.23
CA LYS A 37 3.23 15.89 3.56
C LYS A 37 1.72 15.96 3.83
N ASN A 38 0.95 16.48 2.87
CA ASN A 38 -0.50 16.55 3.00
C ASN A 38 -1.12 15.16 3.17
N VAL A 39 -0.68 14.18 2.37
CA VAL A 39 -1.11 12.78 2.48
C VAL A 39 -0.77 12.22 3.85
N TRP A 40 0.45 12.44 4.34
CA TRP A 40 0.86 11.98 5.67
C TRP A 40 0.01 12.59 6.78
N GLU A 41 -0.29 13.90 6.72
CA GLU A 41 -1.15 14.57 7.69
C GLU A 41 -2.57 13.99 7.68
N ASP A 42 -3.12 13.69 6.49
CA ASP A 42 -4.46 13.08 6.34
C ASP A 42 -4.49 11.63 6.86
N LEU A 43 -3.45 10.84 6.59
CA LEU A 43 -3.30 9.46 7.11
C LEU A 43 -3.15 9.42 8.64
N VAL A 44 -2.40 10.36 9.22
CA VAL A 44 -2.30 10.47 10.68
C VAL A 44 -3.64 10.95 11.27
N ALA A 45 -4.37 11.80 10.54
CA ALA A 45 -5.68 12.29 10.96
C ALA A 45 -6.77 11.20 10.96
N THR A 46 -6.67 10.16 10.14
CA THR A 46 -7.56 8.99 10.22
C THR A 46 -7.29 8.10 11.43
N GLY A 47 -6.18 8.35 12.15
CA GLY A 47 -5.78 7.58 13.33
C GLY A 47 -4.73 6.51 13.04
N MET A 48 -4.09 6.54 11.86
CA MET A 48 -2.97 5.65 11.59
C MET A 48 -1.74 6.04 12.41
N GLU A 49 -1.07 5.01 12.92
CA GLU A 49 0.19 5.20 13.63
C GLU A 49 1.29 5.61 12.65
N GLN A 50 2.07 6.63 13.01
CA GLN A 50 3.17 7.13 12.17
C GLN A 50 4.22 6.03 11.88
N GLU A 51 4.31 5.02 12.75
CA GLU A 51 5.19 3.85 12.60
C GLU A 51 4.79 2.95 11.42
N GLN A 52 3.53 3.03 10.98
CA GLN A 52 3.00 2.32 9.82
C GLN A 52 3.19 3.12 8.52
N ILE A 53 3.59 4.40 8.58
CA ILE A 53 3.70 5.30 7.44
C ILE A 53 5.17 5.64 7.17
N PHE A 54 5.65 5.29 5.97
CA PHE A 54 7.03 5.56 5.54
C PHE A 54 7.02 6.55 4.38
N LEU A 55 7.71 7.68 4.57
CA LEU A 55 7.88 8.70 3.54
C LEU A 55 9.28 8.63 2.94
N ASP A 56 9.35 8.29 1.66
CA ASP A 56 10.58 8.27 0.88
C ASP A 56 10.73 9.60 0.12
N LYS A 57 11.31 10.60 0.80
CA LYS A 57 11.51 11.94 0.22
C LYS A 57 12.41 11.95 -1.01
N LYS A 58 13.29 10.97 -1.14
CA LYS A 58 14.22 10.85 -2.28
C LYS A 58 13.48 10.51 -3.56
N ASN A 59 12.47 9.64 -3.46
CA ASN A 59 11.69 9.18 -4.61
C ASN A 59 10.26 9.73 -4.62
N ASN A 60 9.91 10.60 -3.68
CA ASN A 60 8.55 11.11 -3.49
C ASN A 60 7.50 10.00 -3.34
N GLN A 61 7.82 8.94 -2.59
CA GLN A 61 6.92 7.82 -2.36
C GLN A 61 6.40 7.78 -0.92
N VAL A 62 5.11 7.52 -0.75
CA VAL A 62 4.48 7.19 0.53
C VAL A 62 4.24 5.69 0.55
N ARG A 63 4.68 5.01 1.60
CA ARG A 63 4.33 3.62 1.88
C ARG A 63 3.51 3.57 3.16
N VAL A 64 2.37 2.90 3.12
CA VAL A 64 1.48 2.75 4.27
C VAL A 64 1.27 1.26 4.51
N ILE A 65 1.55 0.81 5.73
CA ILE A 65 1.23 -0.53 6.19
C ILE A 65 -0.12 -0.44 6.88
N THR A 66 -1.11 -1.19 6.42
CA THR A 66 -2.46 -1.09 6.95
C THR A 66 -3.18 -2.42 6.84
N PRO A 67 -4.02 -2.83 7.80
CA PRO A 67 -4.85 -4.01 7.60
C PRO A 67 -5.77 -3.83 6.39
N LYS A 68 -6.09 -4.94 5.72
CA LYS A 68 -7.02 -4.98 4.58
C LYS A 68 -8.38 -4.30 4.86
N GLU A 69 -8.81 -4.29 6.12
CA GLU A 69 -10.04 -3.65 6.56
C GLU A 69 -10.01 -2.13 6.38
N THR A 70 -8.86 -1.49 6.58
CA THR A 70 -8.66 -0.04 6.43
C THR A 70 -7.99 0.33 5.11
N GLU A 71 -7.56 -0.65 4.30
CA GLU A 71 -6.97 -0.44 2.97
C GLU A 71 -7.84 0.47 2.10
N ALA A 72 -9.15 0.23 2.03
CA ALA A 72 -10.04 0.99 1.17
C ALA A 72 -10.05 2.49 1.53
N GLU A 73 -10.15 2.81 2.81
CA GLU A 73 -10.16 4.19 3.31
C GLU A 73 -8.82 4.89 3.03
N VAL A 74 -7.72 4.19 3.30
CA VAL A 74 -6.35 4.68 3.05
C VAL A 74 -6.14 4.93 1.57
N LEU A 75 -6.59 4.01 0.72
CA LEU A 75 -6.45 4.13 -0.72
C LEU A 75 -7.27 5.30 -1.28
N GLU A 76 -8.47 5.56 -0.75
CA GLU A 76 -9.25 6.74 -1.11
C GLU A 76 -8.50 8.05 -0.80
N ILE A 77 -7.88 8.15 0.37
CA ILE A 77 -7.07 9.31 0.77
C ILE A 77 -5.87 9.45 -0.17
N LEU A 78 -5.15 8.36 -0.39
CA LEU A 78 -3.97 8.34 -1.27
C LEU A 78 -4.33 8.81 -2.68
N VAL A 79 -5.43 8.32 -3.25
CA VAL A 79 -5.93 8.66 -4.59
C VAL A 79 -6.47 10.08 -4.68
N ARG A 80 -7.09 10.60 -3.61
CA ARG A 80 -7.60 11.98 -3.53
C ARG A 80 -6.50 13.02 -3.76
N HIS A 81 -5.27 12.69 -3.38
CA HIS A 81 -4.09 13.54 -3.58
C HIS A 81 -3.41 13.34 -4.95
N GLN A 82 -4.08 12.67 -5.89
CA GLN A 82 -3.63 12.49 -7.28
C GLN A 82 -2.20 11.94 -7.39
N PRO A 83 -1.98 10.68 -6.96
CA PRO A 83 -0.69 10.02 -7.13
C PRO A 83 -0.39 9.88 -8.62
N ILE A 84 0.90 9.89 -8.97
CA ILE A 84 1.35 9.78 -10.36
C ILE A 84 1.50 8.33 -10.83
N ASP A 85 1.35 7.36 -9.92
CA ASP A 85 1.60 5.92 -10.10
C ASP A 85 0.49 5.08 -9.43
#